data_AF-A0A947Z6P1-F1
#
_entry.id   AF-A0A947Z6P1-F1
#
_cell.length_a   1.000
_cell.length_b   1.000
_cell.length_c   1.000
_cell.angle_alpha   90.00
_cell.angle_beta   90.00
_cell.angle_gamma   90.00
#
_symmetry.space_group_name_H-M   'P 1'
#
loop_
_entity.id
_entity.type
_entity.pdbx_description
1 polymer ?
#
loop_
_entity_poly.entity_id
_entity_poly.type
_entity_poly.pdbx_seq_one_letter_code
_entity_poly.pdbx_strand_id
1 'polypeptide(L)'
;MKNILILAIIASFLGAGIGNTDARRRKKKAKPAATKATTAQAIKALQGKFAFGSGPKAVFSLLKAEIKAKYQKKIEKTSGDIAKDAVRRKMFQVIAKVKSNTMRFIGKKTGWDTSIIDDQFAHKNNESMVALVDLGEQKFFFFHNSKLYKIFISLPTKQFEGYNFAKFQMAMESAYGKAEEVYAKGEGGETELHHLKWAGSGGIELWALDKTDVYGNFVFILVNSSARQQVVASRKSRGIKVAGSGDFEINPIVKQVTKQTLPSQRKKKDKKK
;
A
#
# COMPACT_ATOMS: atom_id res chain seq x y z
N MET A 1 -0.17 5.83 -23.09
CA MET A 1 -1.18 6.36 -22.14
C MET A 1 -0.61 6.32 -20.72
N LYS A 2 -0.18 7.45 -20.17
CA LYS A 2 0.30 7.56 -18.77
C LYS A 2 -0.94 7.59 -17.86
N ASN A 3 -1.22 6.49 -17.18
CA ASN A 3 -2.31 6.41 -16.21
C ASN A 3 -1.95 7.24 -14.98
N ILE A 4 -2.53 8.44 -14.90
CA ILE A 4 -2.53 9.27 -13.70
C ILE A 4 -3.42 8.56 -12.67
N LEU A 5 -2.79 7.74 -11.82
CA LEU A 5 -3.33 7.41 -10.52
C LEU A 5 -2.64 8.37 -9.53
N ILE A 6 -3.42 9.30 -9.00
CA ILE A 6 -3.00 10.23 -7.97
C ILE A 6 -2.87 9.41 -6.67
N LEU A 7 -1.73 8.75 -6.49
CA LEU A 7 -1.07 8.85 -5.19
C LEU A 7 -0.76 10.34 -5.07
N ALA A 8 -1.37 11.02 -4.11
CA ALA A 8 -1.04 12.40 -3.79
C ALA A 8 0.37 12.46 -3.20
N ILE A 9 1.38 12.10 -4.01
CA ILE A 9 2.76 12.51 -3.81
C ILE A 9 2.72 13.99 -4.15
N ILE A 10 2.72 14.83 -3.12
CA ILE A 10 2.96 16.27 -3.27
C ILE A 10 4.41 16.39 -3.77
N ALA A 11 4.60 16.22 -5.08
CA ALA A 11 5.86 16.41 -5.77
C ALA A 11 6.09 17.92 -5.88
N SER A 12 6.66 18.51 -4.82
CA SER A 12 7.25 19.85 -4.88
C SER A 12 8.76 19.71 -5.04
N PHE A 13 9.21 19.38 -6.25
CA PHE A 13 10.59 19.61 -6.68
C PHE A 13 10.55 20.46 -7.95
N LEU A 14 10.38 21.78 -7.76
CA LEU A 14 10.77 22.75 -8.76
C LEU A 14 12.29 22.91 -8.64
N GLY A 15 13.00 22.56 -9.71
CA GLY A 15 14.44 22.71 -9.82
C GLY A 15 14.87 24.17 -9.67
N ALA A 16 15.88 24.40 -8.85
CA ALA A 16 16.66 25.63 -8.87
C ALA A 16 17.75 25.47 -9.94
N GLY A 17 17.44 25.87 -11.17
CA GLY A 17 18.46 26.23 -12.15
C GLY A 17 18.96 27.63 -11.84
N ILE A 18 20.24 27.77 -11.46
CA ILE A 18 20.90 29.07 -11.35
C ILE A 18 21.42 29.41 -12.75
N GLY A 19 20.60 30.10 -13.53
CA GLY A 19 21.03 30.88 -14.68
C GLY A 19 21.13 32.34 -14.26
N ASN A 20 22.34 32.87 -14.30
CA ASN A 20 22.66 34.25 -13.97
C ASN A 20 22.26 35.13 -15.17
N THR A 21 21.30 36.05 -15.02
CA THR A 21 21.27 37.35 -15.72
C THR A 21 20.14 38.24 -15.18
N ASP A 22 20.52 39.51 -15.09
CA ASP A 22 19.92 40.73 -14.57
C ASP A 22 18.44 41.09 -14.77
N ALA A 23 18.03 42.05 -13.91
CA ALA A 23 17.02 43.11 -14.08
C ALA A 23 15.53 42.90 -13.64
N ARG A 24 15.15 43.81 -12.72
CA ARG A 24 13.79 44.32 -12.36
C ARG A 24 12.85 43.42 -11.55
N ARG A 25 13.11 43.37 -10.24
CA ARG A 25 12.32 42.67 -9.23
C ARG A 25 11.09 43.49 -8.78
N ARG A 26 9.97 43.38 -9.51
CA ARG A 26 8.62 43.59 -8.94
C ARG A 26 8.45 42.58 -7.79
N LYS A 27 8.28 43.04 -6.54
CA LYS A 27 7.92 42.19 -5.39
C LYS A 27 6.53 41.58 -5.59
N LYS A 28 6.46 40.48 -6.34
CA LYS A 28 5.31 39.59 -6.37
C LYS A 28 5.26 38.94 -4.98
N LYS A 29 4.23 39.25 -4.19
CA LYS A 29 3.97 38.59 -2.89
C LYS A 29 4.04 37.08 -3.12
N ALA A 30 5.02 36.44 -2.48
CA ALA A 30 5.15 34.99 -2.51
C ALA A 30 3.83 34.39 -2.00
N LYS A 31 3.20 33.55 -2.83
CA LYS A 31 2.08 32.73 -2.40
C LYS A 31 2.55 31.94 -1.18
N PRO A 32 1.77 31.88 -0.08
CA PRO A 32 2.14 31.06 1.08
C PRO A 32 2.47 29.66 0.60
N ALA A 33 3.65 29.15 0.98
CA ALA A 33 4.00 27.77 0.72
C ALA A 33 2.90 26.90 1.33
N ALA A 34 2.29 26.02 0.52
CA ALA A 34 1.26 25.12 1.00
C ALA A 34 1.83 24.30 2.16
N THR A 35 1.21 24.39 3.34
CA THR A 35 1.59 23.60 4.51
C THR A 35 1.56 22.13 4.12
N LYS A 36 2.68 21.40 4.30
CA LYS A 36 2.72 19.96 4.05
C LYS A 36 1.67 19.28 4.94
N ALA A 37 0.87 18.39 4.36
CA ALA A 37 -0.09 17.61 5.13
C ALA A 37 0.63 16.83 6.23
N THR A 38 0.02 16.73 7.40
CA THR A 38 0.59 15.90 8.49
C THR A 38 0.55 14.42 8.09
N THR A 39 1.42 13.60 8.70
CA THR A 39 1.43 12.14 8.49
C THR A 39 0.04 11.53 8.64
N ALA A 40 -0.69 11.92 9.70
CA ALA A 40 -2.06 11.45 9.94
C ALA A 40 -3.03 11.86 8.83
N GLN A 41 -2.93 13.09 8.30
CA GLN A 41 -3.75 13.55 7.18
C GLN A 41 -3.43 12.78 5.88
N ALA A 42 -2.15 12.53 5.60
CA ALA A 42 -1.71 11.76 4.43
C ALA A 42 -2.18 10.30 4.49
N ILE A 43 -2.07 9.66 5.66
CA ILE A 43 -2.58 8.30 5.89
C ILE A 43 -4.10 8.26 5.74
N LYS A 44 -4.83 9.23 6.31
CA LYS A 44 -6.29 9.34 6.17
C LYS A 44 -6.70 9.54 4.70
N ALA A 45 -5.93 10.32 3.93
CA ALA A 45 -6.17 10.48 2.50
C ALA A 45 -5.99 9.16 1.72
N LEU A 46 -4.97 8.36 2.07
CA LEU A 46 -4.77 7.04 1.48
C LEU A 46 -5.89 6.05 1.84
N GLN A 47 -6.38 6.10 3.09
CA GLN A 47 -7.54 5.30 3.53
C GLN A 47 -8.81 5.67 2.77
N GLY A 48 -8.95 6.95 2.39
CA GLY A 48 -10.08 7.45 1.63
C GLY A 48 -11.40 7.27 2.38
N LYS A 49 -12.38 6.63 1.74
CA LYS A 49 -13.74 6.44 2.28
C LYS A 49 -13.90 5.14 3.09
N PHE A 50 -12.85 4.31 3.17
CA PHE A 50 -12.93 2.98 3.75
C PHE A 50 -12.69 3.04 5.26
N ALA A 51 -13.75 3.26 6.04
CA ALA A 51 -13.66 3.26 7.49
C ALA A 51 -13.38 1.86 8.05
N PHE A 52 -12.36 1.73 8.90
CA PHE A 52 -12.14 0.51 9.68
C PHE A 52 -13.36 0.20 10.55
N GLY A 53 -13.60 -1.09 10.80
CA GLY A 53 -14.82 -1.57 11.44
C GLY A 53 -16.01 -1.79 10.49
N SER A 54 -15.98 -1.23 9.28
CA SER A 54 -17.04 -1.42 8.28
C SER A 54 -17.16 -2.87 7.82
N GLY A 55 -18.39 -3.30 7.52
CA GLY A 55 -18.63 -4.65 7.00
C GLY A 55 -18.34 -4.82 5.50
N PRO A 56 -18.22 -6.07 5.00
CA PRO A 56 -17.94 -6.34 3.59
C PRO A 56 -18.93 -5.71 2.61
N LYS A 57 -20.22 -5.68 2.96
CA LYS A 57 -21.27 -5.05 2.14
C LYS A 57 -21.05 -3.55 1.98
N ALA A 58 -20.66 -2.86 3.06
CA ALA A 58 -20.39 -1.42 3.03
C ALA A 58 -19.16 -1.10 2.17
N VAL A 59 -18.08 -1.88 2.34
CA VAL A 59 -16.87 -1.75 1.51
C VAL A 59 -17.18 -2.01 0.04
N PHE A 60 -17.95 -3.06 -0.28
CA PHE A 60 -18.37 -3.34 -1.65
C PHE A 60 -19.19 -2.19 -2.26
N SER A 61 -20.12 -1.60 -1.51
CA SER A 61 -20.90 -0.45 -1.97
C SER A 61 -20.01 0.76 -2.28
N LEU A 62 -19.01 1.03 -1.44
CA LEU A 62 -18.04 2.10 -1.67
C LEU A 62 -17.18 1.83 -2.91
N LEU A 63 -16.68 0.60 -3.08
CA LEU A 63 -15.93 0.20 -4.27
C LEU A 63 -16.78 0.33 -5.54
N LYS A 64 -18.03 -0.12 -5.51
CA LYS A 64 -18.96 0.03 -6.63
C LYS A 64 -19.14 1.50 -7.02
N ALA A 65 -19.27 2.40 -6.04
CA ALA A 65 -19.38 3.83 -6.29
C ALA A 65 -18.08 4.42 -6.90
N GLU A 66 -16.91 4.03 -6.38
CA GLU A 66 -15.61 4.46 -6.91
C GLU A 66 -15.39 3.98 -8.35
N ILE A 67 -15.70 2.72 -8.64
CA ILE A 67 -15.63 2.14 -9.99
C ILE A 67 -16.54 2.91 -10.93
N LYS A 68 -17.82 3.10 -10.56
CA LYS A 68 -18.78 3.88 -11.37
C LYS A 68 -18.26 5.28 -11.68
N ALA A 69 -17.77 6.01 -10.67
CA ALA A 69 -17.23 7.35 -10.87
C ALA A 69 -16.02 7.38 -11.82
N LYS A 70 -15.11 6.39 -11.71
CA LYS A 70 -13.95 6.28 -12.62
C LYS A 70 -14.36 5.98 -14.06
N TYR A 71 -15.32 5.07 -14.26
CA TYR A 71 -15.81 4.72 -15.59
C TYR A 71 -16.70 5.79 -16.21
N GLN A 72 -17.50 6.50 -15.40
CA GLN A 72 -18.31 7.63 -15.86
C GLN A 72 -17.43 8.71 -16.52
N LYS A 73 -16.32 9.09 -15.87
CA LYS A 73 -15.32 10.00 -16.44
C LYS A 73 -14.69 9.48 -17.74
N LYS A 74 -14.61 8.15 -17.93
CA LYS A 74 -14.13 7.55 -19.18
C LYS A 74 -15.19 7.60 -20.28
N ILE A 75 -16.45 7.35 -19.93
CA ILE A 75 -17.59 7.42 -20.85
C ILE A 75 -17.73 8.84 -21.40
N GLU A 76 -17.65 9.85 -20.54
CA GLU A 76 -17.72 11.27 -20.93
C GLU A 76 -16.60 11.67 -21.89
N LYS A 77 -15.41 11.08 -21.75
CA LYS A 77 -14.25 11.32 -22.62
C LYS A 77 -14.24 10.46 -23.90
N THR A 78 -15.15 9.51 -24.03
CA THR A 78 -15.19 8.58 -25.15
C THR A 78 -16.19 9.07 -26.18
N SER A 79 -15.74 9.28 -27.42
CA SER A 79 -16.61 9.64 -28.54
C SER A 79 -17.23 8.40 -29.18
N GLY A 80 -18.47 8.53 -29.66
CA GLY A 80 -19.23 7.45 -30.29
C GLY A 80 -19.93 6.52 -29.31
N ASP A 81 -21.19 6.18 -29.62
CA ASP A 81 -22.05 5.45 -28.68
C ASP A 81 -21.62 3.99 -28.49
N ILE A 82 -21.13 3.35 -29.55
CA ILE A 82 -20.59 1.97 -29.50
C ILE A 82 -19.40 1.88 -28.52
N ALA A 83 -18.50 2.87 -28.59
CA ALA A 83 -17.33 2.92 -27.71
C ALA A 83 -17.73 3.21 -26.26
N LYS A 84 -18.69 4.10 -26.02
CA LYS A 84 -19.28 4.33 -24.69
C LYS A 84 -19.91 3.06 -24.12
N ASP A 85 -20.63 2.29 -24.93
CA ASP A 85 -21.21 1.01 -24.51
C ASP A 85 -20.17 -0.04 -24.15
N ALA A 86 -19.06 -0.11 -24.89
CA ALA A 86 -17.93 -0.96 -24.52
C ALA A 86 -17.37 -0.58 -23.13
N VAL A 87 -17.23 0.72 -22.84
CA VAL A 87 -16.79 1.21 -21.54
C VAL A 87 -17.81 0.85 -20.43
N ARG A 88 -19.11 0.97 -20.69
CA ARG A 88 -20.17 0.54 -19.75
C ARG A 88 -20.11 -0.97 -19.47
N ARG A 89 -19.98 -1.81 -20.50
CA ARG A 89 -19.82 -3.26 -20.34
C ARG A 89 -18.61 -3.58 -19.47
N LYS A 90 -17.46 -2.94 -19.73
CA LYS A 90 -16.24 -3.13 -18.93
C LYS A 90 -16.46 -2.70 -17.48
N MET A 91 -17.16 -1.59 -17.22
CA MET A 91 -17.53 -1.18 -15.87
C MET A 91 -18.32 -2.27 -15.12
N PHE A 92 -19.37 -2.82 -15.74
CA PHE A 92 -20.17 -3.88 -15.14
C PHE A 92 -19.37 -5.16 -14.90
N GLN A 93 -18.48 -5.53 -15.83
CA GLN A 93 -17.56 -6.66 -15.65
C GLN A 93 -16.64 -6.45 -14.43
N VAL A 94 -16.09 -5.24 -14.24
CA VAL A 94 -15.26 -4.96 -13.06
C VAL A 94 -16.06 -5.08 -11.77
N ILE A 95 -17.28 -4.52 -11.73
CA ILE A 95 -18.16 -4.63 -10.55
C ILE A 95 -18.49 -6.11 -10.25
N ALA A 96 -18.79 -6.90 -11.28
CA ALA A 96 -19.06 -8.33 -11.14
C ALA A 96 -17.82 -9.09 -10.63
N LYS A 97 -16.62 -8.76 -11.12
CA LYS A 97 -15.35 -9.34 -10.64
C LYS A 97 -15.07 -9.03 -9.18
N VAL A 98 -15.33 -7.81 -8.71
CA VAL A 98 -15.17 -7.48 -7.28
C VAL A 98 -16.12 -8.31 -6.42
N LYS A 99 -17.36 -8.51 -6.88
CA LYS A 99 -18.33 -9.35 -6.19
C LYS A 99 -17.88 -10.82 -6.14
N SER A 100 -17.35 -11.36 -7.25
CA SER A 100 -16.83 -12.74 -7.29
C SER A 100 -15.53 -12.90 -6.48
N ASN A 101 -14.74 -11.85 -6.36
CA ASN A 101 -13.51 -11.83 -5.55
C ASN A 101 -13.78 -11.52 -4.06
N THR A 102 -15.00 -11.77 -3.61
CA THR A 102 -15.36 -11.74 -2.19
C THR A 102 -15.35 -13.17 -1.66
N MET A 103 -14.59 -13.44 -0.60
CA MET A 103 -14.45 -14.80 -0.09
C MET A 103 -14.22 -14.85 1.41
N ARG A 104 -14.48 -16.02 2.00
CA ARG A 104 -14.16 -16.34 3.39
C ARG A 104 -13.05 -17.39 3.44
N PHE A 105 -12.11 -17.23 4.35
CA PHE A 105 -10.99 -18.16 4.52
C PHE A 105 -11.40 -19.29 5.47
N ILE A 106 -12.18 -20.26 4.97
CA ILE A 106 -12.76 -21.34 5.77
C ILE A 106 -11.89 -22.63 5.87
N GLY A 107 -10.70 -22.63 5.28
CA GLY A 107 -9.78 -23.78 5.29
C GLY A 107 -9.73 -24.59 3.99
N LYS A 108 -10.54 -24.24 2.99
CA LYS A 108 -10.38 -24.75 1.63
C LYS A 108 -9.28 -23.96 0.94
N LYS A 109 -8.32 -24.65 0.30
CA LYS A 109 -7.30 -24.02 -0.56
C LYS A 109 -7.97 -23.24 -1.69
N THR A 110 -7.42 -22.08 -1.98
CA THR A 110 -7.90 -21.12 -2.97
C THR A 110 -6.73 -20.57 -3.77
N GLY A 111 -7.00 -19.91 -4.90
CA GLY A 111 -5.95 -19.26 -5.68
C GLY A 111 -5.22 -18.12 -4.94
N TRP A 112 -5.74 -17.67 -3.80
CA TRP A 112 -5.13 -16.61 -3.01
C TRP A 112 -4.00 -17.11 -2.09
N ASP A 113 -3.97 -18.41 -1.82
CA ASP A 113 -2.93 -19.07 -1.00
C ASP A 113 -1.55 -19.09 -1.68
N THR A 114 -1.50 -18.72 -2.97
CA THR A 114 -0.27 -18.63 -3.78
C THR A 114 -0.17 -17.26 -4.47
N SER A 115 -0.75 -16.22 -3.87
CA SER A 115 -0.79 -14.86 -4.44
C SER A 115 0.02 -13.89 -3.59
N ILE A 116 0.14 -12.63 -4.01
CA ILE A 116 0.88 -11.59 -3.25
C ILE A 116 0.38 -11.38 -1.80
N ILE A 117 -0.83 -11.85 -1.50
CA ILE A 117 -1.46 -11.77 -0.18
C ILE A 117 -1.46 -13.11 0.57
N ASP A 118 -0.75 -14.12 0.09
CA ASP A 118 -0.65 -15.45 0.71
C ASP A 118 -0.34 -15.38 2.21
N ASP A 119 0.52 -14.45 2.59
CA ASP A 119 0.97 -14.19 3.97
C ASP A 119 0.12 -13.18 4.75
N GLN A 120 -1.04 -12.79 4.22
CA GLN A 120 -1.85 -11.72 4.81
C GLN A 120 -3.09 -12.22 5.55
N PHE A 121 -3.46 -13.49 5.42
CA PHE A 121 -4.66 -14.04 6.04
C PHE A 121 -4.40 -15.39 6.66
N ALA A 122 -5.33 -15.80 7.53
CA ALA A 122 -5.34 -17.13 8.09
C ALA A 122 -6.68 -17.82 7.82
N HIS A 123 -6.62 -19.11 7.48
CA HIS A 123 -7.81 -19.94 7.37
C HIS A 123 -8.39 -20.29 8.73
N LYS A 124 -9.70 -20.54 8.79
CA LYS A 124 -10.44 -20.96 10.00
C LYS A 124 -10.36 -19.95 11.16
N ASN A 125 -10.04 -18.68 10.86
CA ASN A 125 -9.92 -17.60 11.83
C ASN A 125 -11.00 -16.51 11.66
N ASN A 126 -12.18 -16.84 11.11
CA ASN A 126 -13.23 -15.86 10.78
C ASN A 126 -12.76 -14.68 9.91
N GLU A 127 -11.71 -14.91 9.12
CA GLU A 127 -11.21 -13.94 8.18
C GLU A 127 -11.93 -14.06 6.83
N SER A 128 -12.12 -12.91 6.20
CA SER A 128 -12.68 -12.81 4.86
C SER A 128 -12.06 -11.65 4.11
N MET A 129 -12.28 -11.59 2.80
CA MET A 129 -11.67 -10.60 1.94
C MET A 129 -12.64 -10.14 0.85
N VAL A 130 -12.49 -8.88 0.44
CA VAL A 130 -12.99 -8.34 -0.84
C VAL A 130 -11.77 -7.84 -1.63
N ALA A 131 -11.61 -8.24 -2.89
CA ALA A 131 -10.51 -7.78 -3.73
C ALA A 131 -10.96 -6.98 -4.95
N LEU A 132 -10.27 -5.86 -5.20
CA LEU A 132 -10.29 -5.09 -6.43
C LEU A 132 -8.96 -5.29 -7.16
N VAL A 133 -8.95 -6.08 -8.23
CA VAL A 133 -7.73 -6.49 -8.97
C VAL A 133 -7.68 -5.88 -10.39
N ASP A 134 -8.69 -5.10 -10.75
CA ASP A 134 -8.72 -4.34 -12.01
C ASP A 134 -8.41 -2.86 -11.69
N LEU A 135 -8.01 -2.08 -12.71
CA LEU A 135 -7.77 -0.62 -12.67
C LEU A 135 -6.33 -0.11 -12.44
N GLY A 136 -5.32 -0.96 -12.57
CA GLY A 136 -3.90 -0.57 -12.49
C GLY A 136 -3.32 -0.53 -11.08
N GLU A 137 -4.15 -0.81 -10.08
CA GLU A 137 -3.77 -1.06 -8.69
C GLU A 137 -4.54 -2.29 -8.21
N GLN A 138 -3.98 -3.06 -7.28
CA GLN A 138 -4.73 -4.14 -6.62
C GLN A 138 -4.95 -3.78 -5.16
N LYS A 139 -6.20 -3.79 -4.73
CA LYS A 139 -6.59 -3.49 -3.34
C LYS A 139 -7.31 -4.69 -2.75
N PHE A 140 -6.86 -5.15 -1.59
CA PHE A 140 -7.45 -6.25 -0.84
C PHE A 140 -7.90 -5.75 0.52
N PHE A 141 -9.19 -5.90 0.80
CA PHE A 141 -9.83 -5.47 2.03
C PHE A 141 -10.03 -6.69 2.90
N PHE A 142 -9.36 -6.77 4.04
CA PHE A 142 -9.42 -7.89 4.95
C PHE A 142 -10.33 -7.61 6.13
N PHE A 143 -11.17 -8.59 6.44
CA PHE A 143 -12.16 -8.52 7.49
C PHE A 143 -11.90 -9.62 8.51
N HIS A 144 -12.12 -9.32 9.78
CA HIS A 144 -12.16 -10.29 10.86
C HIS A 144 -13.48 -10.10 11.60
N ASN A 145 -14.21 -11.19 11.81
CA ASN A 145 -15.57 -11.14 12.36
C ASN A 145 -16.46 -10.12 11.61
N SER A 146 -16.36 -10.11 10.27
CA SER A 146 -17.07 -9.19 9.38
C SER A 146 -16.77 -7.70 9.58
N LYS A 147 -15.65 -7.33 10.19
CA LYS A 147 -15.21 -5.94 10.35
C LYS A 147 -13.88 -5.70 9.63
N LEU A 148 -13.82 -4.66 8.80
CA LEU A 148 -12.61 -4.26 8.09
C LEU A 148 -11.53 -3.91 9.09
N TYR A 149 -10.38 -4.57 9.03
CA TYR A 149 -9.25 -4.30 9.92
C TYR A 149 -7.96 -3.97 9.17
N LYS A 150 -7.87 -4.34 7.89
CA LYS A 150 -6.68 -4.17 7.07
C LYS A 150 -7.03 -3.91 5.60
N ILE A 151 -6.30 -3.00 4.97
CA ILE A 151 -6.34 -2.73 3.53
C ILE A 151 -4.93 -2.93 2.98
N PHE A 152 -4.76 -3.87 2.07
CA PHE A 152 -3.51 -4.12 1.37
C PHE A 152 -3.59 -3.52 -0.04
N ILE A 153 -2.57 -2.77 -0.44
CA ILE A 153 -2.49 -2.08 -1.72
C ILE A 153 -1.21 -2.53 -2.41
N SER A 154 -1.36 -3.24 -3.53
CA SER A 154 -0.25 -3.65 -4.38
C SER A 154 0.07 -2.56 -5.39
N LEU A 155 1.33 -2.14 -5.42
CA LEU A 155 1.87 -1.11 -6.29
C LEU A 155 2.88 -1.73 -7.27
N PRO A 156 2.48 -1.96 -8.55
CA PRO A 156 3.37 -2.57 -9.52
C PRO A 156 4.62 -1.71 -9.76
N THR A 157 5.79 -2.32 -9.71
CA THR A 157 7.09 -1.66 -9.98
C THR A 157 7.16 -0.95 -11.32
N LYS A 158 6.36 -1.40 -12.31
CA LYS A 158 6.21 -0.71 -13.60
C LYS A 158 5.80 0.78 -13.47
N GLN A 159 5.13 1.17 -12.39
CA GLN A 159 4.80 2.57 -12.11
C GLN A 159 5.96 3.35 -11.46
N PHE A 160 6.96 2.63 -10.97
CA PHE A 160 8.13 3.10 -10.26
C PHE A 160 9.41 2.63 -10.98
N GLU A 161 9.40 2.70 -12.31
CA GLU A 161 10.52 2.22 -13.13
C GLU A 161 11.84 2.90 -12.70
N GLY A 162 12.87 2.08 -12.41
CA GLY A 162 14.17 2.56 -11.91
C GLY A 162 14.24 2.86 -10.40
N TYR A 163 13.17 2.57 -9.65
CA TYR A 163 13.16 2.64 -8.19
C TYR A 163 13.60 1.29 -7.60
N ASN A 164 14.60 1.35 -6.72
CA ASN A 164 14.82 0.31 -5.72
C ASN A 164 14.10 0.69 -4.41
N PHE A 165 14.13 -0.20 -3.41
CA PHE A 165 13.44 0.06 -2.15
C PHE A 165 13.90 1.34 -1.45
N ALA A 166 15.19 1.66 -1.49
CA ALA A 166 15.72 2.89 -0.89
C ALA A 166 15.14 4.15 -1.55
N LYS A 167 15.07 4.20 -2.89
CA LYS A 167 14.42 5.31 -3.61
C LYS A 167 12.92 5.36 -3.32
N PHE A 168 12.28 4.21 -3.22
CA PHE A 168 10.87 4.11 -2.83
C PHE A 168 10.66 4.66 -1.41
N GLN A 169 11.46 4.25 -0.43
CA GLN A 169 11.45 4.78 0.94
C GLN A 169 11.60 6.30 0.95
N MET A 170 12.59 6.86 0.25
CA MET A 170 12.77 8.32 0.19
C MET A 170 11.54 9.04 -0.36
N ALA A 171 10.92 8.51 -1.42
CA ALA A 171 9.70 9.07 -1.98
C ALA A 171 8.53 8.99 -0.99
N MET A 172 8.41 7.89 -0.24
CA MET A 172 7.36 7.71 0.75
C MET A 172 7.59 8.57 1.99
N GLU A 173 8.83 8.73 2.44
CA GLU A 173 9.17 9.62 3.55
C GLU A 173 8.90 11.09 3.21
N SER A 174 9.04 11.47 1.94
CA SER A 174 8.61 12.79 1.47
C SER A 174 7.09 13.00 1.53
N ALA A 175 6.30 11.93 1.45
CA ALA A 175 4.83 11.99 1.44
C ALA A 175 4.22 11.82 2.84
N TYR A 176 4.80 10.96 3.67
CA TYR A 176 4.26 10.56 4.97
C TYR A 176 5.11 10.99 6.17
N GLY A 177 6.26 11.63 5.95
CA GLY A 177 7.23 11.95 7.02
C GLY A 177 8.21 10.80 7.27
N LYS A 178 9.07 10.92 8.29
CA LYS A 178 10.06 9.87 8.57
C LYS A 178 9.39 8.58 9.02
N ALA A 179 9.79 7.45 8.45
CA ALA A 179 9.30 6.13 8.84
C ALA A 179 10.06 5.60 10.06
N GLU A 180 9.38 4.77 10.85
CA GLU A 180 10.04 3.83 11.77
C GLU A 180 10.40 2.57 10.98
N GLU A 181 11.67 2.17 11.06
CA GLU A 181 12.15 0.92 10.47
C GLU A 181 11.88 -0.23 11.45
N VAL A 182 11.05 -1.18 11.05
CA VAL A 182 10.72 -2.35 11.87
C VAL A 182 11.52 -3.53 11.35
N TYR A 183 12.30 -4.14 12.25
CA TYR A 183 13.15 -5.28 11.95
C TYR A 183 12.57 -6.57 12.53
N ALA A 184 12.79 -7.69 11.84
CA ALA A 184 12.39 -9.03 12.32
C ALA A 184 13.49 -10.05 12.01
N LYS A 185 13.44 -11.20 12.68
CA LYS A 185 14.34 -12.32 12.36
C LYS A 185 13.87 -12.98 11.06
N GLY A 186 14.75 -13.02 10.06
CA GLY A 186 14.54 -13.77 8.83
C GLY A 186 14.67 -15.28 9.05
N GLU A 187 14.44 -16.07 8.00
CA GLU A 187 14.56 -17.54 8.05
C GLU A 187 15.97 -18.00 8.44
N GLY A 188 17.00 -17.23 8.08
CA GLY A 188 18.41 -17.50 8.42
C GLY A 188 18.79 -17.10 9.84
N GLY A 189 17.85 -16.59 10.66
CA GLY A 189 18.10 -16.11 12.01
C GLY A 189 18.71 -14.69 12.09
N GLU A 190 19.12 -14.12 10.96
CA GLU A 190 19.59 -12.74 10.85
C GLU A 190 18.44 -11.74 11.04
N THR A 191 18.76 -10.55 11.54
CA THR A 191 17.78 -9.46 11.69
C THR A 191 17.72 -8.67 10.38
N GLU A 192 16.55 -8.68 9.76
CA GLU A 192 16.31 -8.04 8.45
C GLU A 192 15.24 -6.95 8.58
N LEU A 193 15.32 -5.94 7.72
CA LEU A 193 14.26 -4.93 7.64
C LEU A 193 12.97 -5.60 7.15
N HIS A 194 11.96 -5.58 8.00
CA HIS A 194 10.70 -6.26 7.77
C HIS A 194 9.68 -5.32 7.10
N HIS A 195 9.56 -4.08 7.58
CA HIS A 195 8.75 -3.04 6.93
C HIS A 195 9.11 -1.64 7.45
N LEU A 196 8.67 -0.63 6.71
CA LEU A 196 8.60 0.76 7.17
C LEU A 196 7.23 1.02 7.78
N LYS A 197 7.17 1.73 8.90
CA LYS A 197 5.93 2.04 9.63
C LYS A 197 5.75 3.54 9.83
N TRP A 198 4.53 4.03 9.62
CA TRP A 198 4.09 5.37 10.00
C TRP A 198 2.87 5.29 10.90
N ALA A 199 2.90 6.03 12.00
CA ALA A 199 1.76 6.18 12.89
C ALA A 199 0.78 7.25 12.35
N GLY A 200 -0.46 6.84 12.16
CA GLY A 200 -1.58 7.74 11.86
C GLY A 200 -2.38 8.11 13.11
N SER A 201 -3.57 8.66 12.91
CA SER A 201 -4.52 8.98 13.99
C SER A 201 -5.46 7.81 14.27
N GLY A 202 -5.94 7.68 15.51
CA GLY A 202 -7.01 6.72 15.87
C GLY A 202 -6.56 5.26 15.82
N GLY A 203 -5.28 4.99 16.10
CA GLY A 203 -4.72 3.63 16.08
C GLY A 203 -4.62 3.05 14.67
N ILE A 204 -4.53 3.90 13.64
CA ILE A 204 -4.28 3.49 12.25
C ILE A 204 -2.79 3.61 11.98
N GLU A 205 -2.21 2.57 11.40
CA GLU A 205 -0.83 2.55 10.94
C GLU A 205 -0.79 2.34 9.42
N LEU A 206 0.23 2.91 8.79
CA LEU A 206 0.61 2.61 7.42
C LEU A 206 1.93 1.86 7.43
N TRP A 207 1.97 0.71 6.76
CA TRP A 207 3.19 -0.06 6.57
C TRP A 207 3.56 -0.06 5.09
N ALA A 208 4.86 -0.07 4.80
CA ALA A 208 5.38 -0.28 3.45
C ALA A 208 6.36 -1.45 3.41
N LEU A 209 6.18 -2.31 2.42
CA LEU A 209 6.97 -3.53 2.24
C LEU A 209 7.52 -3.62 0.83
N ASP A 210 8.68 -4.24 0.72
CA ASP A 210 9.24 -4.69 -0.55
C ASP A 210 8.70 -6.09 -0.86
N LYS A 211 8.02 -6.26 -1.98
CA LYS A 211 7.69 -7.58 -2.53
C LYS A 211 8.13 -7.68 -3.99
N THR A 212 9.16 -6.93 -4.38
CA THR A 212 9.57 -6.76 -5.78
C THR A 212 10.25 -8.00 -6.35
N ASP A 213 11.03 -8.73 -5.55
CA ASP A 213 11.74 -9.92 -6.03
C ASP A 213 10.80 -11.08 -6.40
N VAL A 214 9.76 -11.31 -5.59
CA VAL A 214 8.82 -12.43 -5.81
C VAL A 214 7.63 -11.99 -6.67
N TYR A 215 7.10 -10.80 -6.41
CA TYR A 215 5.83 -10.36 -6.99
C TYR A 215 5.97 -9.14 -7.90
N GLY A 216 7.14 -8.48 -7.98
CA GLY A 216 7.31 -7.26 -8.78
C GLY A 216 6.50 -6.06 -8.28
N ASN A 217 6.20 -6.01 -6.98
CA ASN A 217 5.36 -4.98 -6.38
C ASN A 217 5.99 -4.39 -5.11
N PHE A 218 5.85 -3.08 -4.93
CA PHE A 218 5.87 -2.49 -3.58
C PHE A 218 4.47 -2.66 -2.97
N VAL A 219 4.40 -2.70 -1.65
CA VAL A 219 3.12 -2.92 -0.96
C VAL A 219 2.91 -1.85 0.10
N PHE A 220 1.69 -1.33 0.15
CA PHE A 220 1.19 -0.62 1.32
C PHE A 220 0.16 -1.43 2.08
N ILE A 221 0.22 -1.35 3.41
CA ILE A 221 -0.77 -1.93 4.30
C ILE A 221 -1.27 -0.85 5.24
N LEU A 222 -2.54 -0.49 5.12
CA LEU A 222 -3.23 0.28 6.15
C LEU A 222 -3.87 -0.69 7.13
N VAL A 223 -3.64 -0.48 8.42
CA VAL A 223 -4.13 -1.40 9.45
C VAL A 223 -4.60 -0.65 10.68
N ASN A 224 -5.66 -1.13 11.32
CA ASN A 224 -6.03 -0.68 12.66
C ASN A 224 -5.30 -1.56 13.69
N SER A 225 -4.42 -0.97 14.50
CA SER A 225 -3.51 -1.71 15.39
C SER A 225 -4.25 -2.54 16.44
N SER A 226 -5.33 -2.01 17.03
CA SER A 226 -6.13 -2.74 18.03
C SER A 226 -6.86 -3.93 17.41
N ALA A 227 -7.54 -3.71 16.27
CA ALA A 227 -8.22 -4.78 15.56
C ALA A 227 -7.23 -5.85 15.07
N ARG A 228 -6.04 -5.44 14.62
CA ARG A 228 -4.95 -6.36 14.26
C ARG A 228 -4.52 -7.21 15.44
N GLN A 229 -4.26 -6.62 16.60
CA GLN A 229 -3.89 -7.37 17.81
C GLN A 229 -4.93 -8.44 18.17
N GLN A 230 -6.22 -8.13 18.02
CA GLN A 230 -7.30 -9.12 18.22
C GLN A 230 -7.25 -10.26 17.18
N VAL A 231 -6.93 -9.95 15.92
CA VAL A 231 -6.72 -10.97 14.89
C VAL A 231 -5.55 -11.88 15.26
N VAL A 232 -4.39 -11.31 15.62
CA VAL A 232 -3.20 -12.07 16.03
C VAL A 232 -3.52 -12.98 17.21
N ALA A 233 -4.16 -12.43 18.24
CA ALA A 233 -4.54 -13.17 19.44
C ALA A 233 -5.51 -14.32 19.12
N SER A 234 -6.48 -14.09 18.23
CA SER A 234 -7.39 -15.14 17.77
C SER A 234 -6.68 -16.25 16.97
N ARG A 235 -5.69 -15.90 16.13
CA ARG A 235 -4.87 -16.90 15.42
C ARG A 235 -4.10 -17.75 16.41
N LYS A 236 -3.40 -17.10 17.36
CA LYS A 236 -2.59 -17.76 18.38
C LYS A 236 -3.42 -18.69 19.27
N SER A 237 -4.56 -18.23 19.78
CA SER A 237 -5.41 -19.05 20.66
C SER A 237 -6.00 -20.28 19.96
N ARG A 238 -6.13 -20.24 18.64
CA ARG A 238 -6.62 -21.35 17.82
C ARG A 238 -5.51 -22.24 17.26
N GLY A 239 -4.24 -21.94 17.56
CA GLY A 239 -3.09 -22.64 16.98
C GLY A 239 -3.00 -22.51 15.45
N ILE A 240 -3.55 -21.43 14.89
CA ILE A 240 -3.59 -21.21 13.44
C ILE A 240 -2.33 -20.45 13.01
N LYS A 241 -1.58 -21.05 12.08
CA LYS A 241 -0.48 -20.38 11.38
C LYS A 241 -1.02 -19.58 10.19
N VAL A 242 -0.35 -18.47 9.88
CA VAL A 242 -0.66 -17.69 8.68
C VAL A 242 -0.35 -18.53 7.44
N ALA A 243 -1.16 -18.40 6.38
CA ALA A 243 -0.88 -19.11 5.15
C ALA A 243 0.50 -18.66 4.62
N GLY A 244 1.35 -19.61 4.20
CA GLY A 244 2.66 -19.29 3.60
C GLY A 244 3.78 -18.77 4.52
N SER A 245 3.62 -18.69 5.84
CA SER A 245 4.70 -18.23 6.75
C SER A 245 4.70 -18.98 8.09
N GLY A 246 5.88 -19.05 8.73
CA GLY A 246 6.01 -19.43 10.15
C GLY A 246 5.26 -18.43 11.05
N ASP A 247 5.49 -18.42 12.37
CA ASP A 247 4.73 -17.59 13.33
C ASP A 247 4.83 -16.05 13.11
N PHE A 248 5.49 -15.62 12.03
CA PHE A 248 5.55 -14.25 11.54
C PHE A 248 4.35 -13.97 10.62
N GLU A 249 3.57 -12.96 10.96
CA GLU A 249 2.33 -12.61 10.25
C GLU A 249 2.52 -11.94 8.87
N ILE A 250 3.74 -11.99 8.36
CA ILE A 250 4.21 -11.57 7.03
C ILE A 250 5.38 -12.49 6.70
N ASN A 251 5.48 -12.92 5.46
CA ASN A 251 6.42 -13.95 5.04
C ASN A 251 7.88 -13.41 5.03
N PRO A 252 8.82 -14.07 5.74
CA PRO A 252 10.24 -13.71 5.67
C PRO A 252 10.89 -14.00 4.30
N ILE A 253 10.18 -14.61 3.34
CA ILE A 253 10.59 -14.72 1.92
C ILE A 253 10.69 -13.34 1.24
N VAL A 254 10.32 -12.24 1.91
CA VAL A 254 10.87 -10.90 1.62
C VAL A 254 12.37 -10.88 2.00
N LYS A 255 13.17 -11.73 1.37
CA LYS A 255 14.62 -11.71 1.46
C LYS A 255 15.10 -10.53 0.64
N GLN A 256 15.86 -9.64 1.27
CA GLN A 256 16.74 -8.62 0.67
C GLN A 256 16.17 -7.20 0.52
N VAL A 257 16.04 -6.50 1.64
CA VAL A 257 16.40 -5.06 1.66
C VAL A 257 17.92 -4.87 1.86
N THR A 258 18.65 -5.92 2.25
CA THR A 258 20.05 -5.80 2.68
C THR A 258 21.11 -5.95 1.59
N LYS A 259 20.77 -6.03 0.30
CA LYS A 259 21.80 -6.12 -0.76
C LYS A 259 22.33 -4.79 -1.29
N GLN A 260 21.87 -3.62 -0.83
CA GLN A 260 22.61 -2.39 -1.16
C GLN A 260 22.42 -1.27 -0.12
N THR A 261 23.56 -0.83 0.42
CA THR A 261 23.84 0.40 1.19
C THR A 261 23.46 0.45 2.69
N LEU A 262 24.27 -0.23 3.51
CA LEU A 262 24.83 0.42 4.70
C LEU A 262 26.23 0.93 4.31
N PRO A 263 26.55 2.23 4.42
CA PRO A 263 27.95 2.63 4.44
C PRO A 263 28.59 1.98 5.67
N SER A 264 29.48 1.03 5.40
CA SER A 264 30.48 0.48 6.31
C SER A 264 30.77 1.45 7.44
N GLN A 265 30.43 1.06 8.67
CA GLN A 265 30.96 1.74 9.85
C GLN A 265 32.48 1.83 9.68
N ARG A 266 32.99 3.06 9.57
CA ARG A 266 34.42 3.33 9.49
C ARG A 266 35.08 2.64 10.68
N LYS A 267 35.92 1.66 10.37
CA LYS A 267 36.94 1.13 11.28
C LYS A 267 37.68 2.31 11.91
N LYS A 268 37.42 2.61 13.18
CA LYS A 268 38.41 3.30 14.02
C LYS A 268 39.54 2.29 14.30
N LYS A 269 40.46 2.19 13.35
CA LYS A 269 41.83 1.73 13.61
C LYS A 269 42.71 2.96 13.55
N ASP A 270 42.67 3.77 14.61
CA ASP A 270 43.74 4.72 14.87
C ASP A 270 44.85 3.97 15.59
N LYS A 271 45.94 3.78 14.84
CA LYS A 271 47.28 3.46 15.31
C LYS A 271 47.62 4.44 16.44
N LYS A 272 47.88 3.93 17.65
CA LYS A 272 48.82 4.61 18.55
C LYS A 272 50.22 4.16 18.16
N LYS A 273 51.02 5.16 17.78
CA LYS A 273 52.48 5.12 17.78
C LYS A 273 52.99 4.87 19.19
#